data_AF-A0A396SPZ9-F1
#
_entry.id   AF-A0A396SPZ9-F1
#
_cell.length_a   1.000
_cell.length_b   1.000
_cell.length_c   1.000
_cell.angle_alpha   90.00
_cell.angle_beta   90.00
_cell.angle_gamma   90.00
#
_symmetry.space_group_name_H-M   'P 1'
#
loop_
_entity.id
_entity.type
_entity.pdbx_description
1 polymer ?
#
loop_
_entity_poly.entity_id
_entity_poly.type
_entity_poly.pdbx_seq_one_letter_code
_entity_poly.pdbx_strand_id
1 'polypeptide(L)'
;MKQLFWDQLLYLWQIIKQRLLFWLILISLAIVLSNIPFSANPHYSVFTFFFAGVDFITIHLPINWFIYFIIPMLIMLNSFRQLWHARVIQLRGLQYSARTYAKINIELLGLISLVYVLITESIQTLCTLLLQLPMLRINYLSGVETLGLNCLVNWLGILWLLLLQAIINHFNAPLGIIIPITLLIVTVYTLWKNNPLNSLMLLRINQNNIISLVITTIITAFIYLLVERHTNFE
;
A
#
# COMPACT_ATOMS: atom_id res chain seq x y z
N MET A 1 -1.91 -14.67 -21.60
CA MET A 1 -1.93 -13.73 -20.47
C MET A 1 -2.61 -14.33 -19.24
N LYS A 2 -3.86 -14.80 -19.32
CA LYS A 2 -4.56 -15.41 -18.17
C LYS A 2 -3.80 -16.55 -17.48
N GLN A 3 -3.25 -17.50 -18.25
CA GLN A 3 -2.45 -18.60 -17.68
C GLN A 3 -1.19 -18.11 -16.96
N LEU A 4 -0.45 -17.17 -17.57
CA LEU A 4 0.74 -16.57 -16.97
C LEU A 4 0.42 -15.82 -15.66
N PHE A 5 -0.72 -15.12 -15.59
CA PHE A 5 -1.18 -14.47 -14.37
C PHE A 5 -1.39 -15.47 -13.24
N TRP A 6 -2.17 -16.52 -13.49
CA TRP A 6 -2.48 -17.53 -12.47
C TRP A 6 -1.23 -18.28 -12.00
N ASP A 7 -0.35 -18.65 -12.94
CA ASP A 7 0.91 -19.27 -12.59
C ASP A 7 1.75 -18.35 -11.70
N GLN A 8 1.94 -17.09 -12.09
CA GLN A 8 2.72 -16.15 -11.30
C GLN A 8 2.09 -15.87 -9.93
N LEU A 9 0.76 -15.77 -9.87
CA LEU A 9 0.05 -15.61 -8.60
C LEU A 9 0.31 -16.78 -7.66
N LEU A 10 0.24 -18.03 -8.15
CA LEU A 10 0.47 -19.22 -7.33
C LEU A 10 1.91 -19.28 -6.79
N TYR A 11 2.90 -18.96 -7.62
CA TYR A 11 4.29 -18.90 -7.18
C TYR A 11 4.55 -17.74 -6.23
N LEU A 12 4.02 -16.55 -6.53
CA LEU A 12 4.14 -15.40 -5.66
C LEU A 12 3.48 -15.68 -4.30
N TRP A 13 2.31 -16.33 -4.30
CA TRP A 13 1.65 -16.81 -3.10
C TRP A 13 2.56 -17.71 -2.27
N GLN A 14 3.25 -18.69 -2.88
CA GLN A 14 4.18 -19.54 -2.15
C GLN A 14 5.31 -18.75 -1.49
N ILE A 15 5.80 -17.69 -2.13
CA ILE A 15 6.87 -16.81 -1.62
C ILE A 15 6.38 -15.93 -0.46
N ILE A 16 5.15 -15.40 -0.54
CA ILE A 16 4.65 -14.39 0.42
C ILE A 16 3.74 -14.94 1.50
N LYS A 17 3.12 -16.13 1.34
CA LYS A 17 2.02 -16.62 2.18
C LYS A 17 2.26 -16.50 3.69
N GLN A 18 3.44 -16.87 4.17
CA GLN A 18 3.75 -16.83 5.61
C GLN A 18 3.83 -15.39 6.11
N ARG A 19 4.52 -14.51 5.37
CA ARG A 19 4.64 -13.08 5.72
C ARG A 19 3.29 -12.38 5.61
N LEU A 20 2.53 -12.65 4.54
CA LEU A 20 1.21 -12.11 4.33
C LEU A 20 0.28 -12.47 5.50
N LEU A 21 0.17 -13.75 5.84
CA LEU A 21 -0.69 -14.21 6.94
C LEU A 21 -0.23 -13.64 8.29
N PHE A 22 1.07 -13.71 8.58
CA PHE A 22 1.63 -13.18 9.82
C PHE A 22 1.31 -11.71 10.01
N TRP A 23 1.63 -10.88 9.01
CA TRP A 23 1.42 -9.43 9.09
C TRP A 23 -0.05 -9.04 9.05
N LEU A 24 -0.89 -9.74 8.28
CA LEU A 24 -2.33 -9.51 8.26
C LEU A 24 -2.96 -9.82 9.62
N ILE A 25 -2.59 -10.94 10.24
CA ILE A 25 -3.08 -11.28 11.59
C ILE A 25 -2.61 -10.22 12.58
N LEU A 26 -1.33 -9.82 12.52
CA LEU A 26 -0.76 -8.86 13.45
C LEU A 26 -1.42 -7.48 13.36
N ILE A 27 -1.62 -6.93 12.15
CA ILE A 27 -2.31 -5.65 11.99
C ILE A 27 -3.78 -5.74 12.37
N SER A 28 -4.44 -6.86 12.06
CA SER A 28 -5.83 -7.10 12.45
C SER A 28 -6.02 -7.11 13.96
N LEU A 29 -5.14 -7.82 14.67
CA LEU A 29 -5.10 -7.83 16.13
C LEU A 29 -4.78 -6.44 16.69
N ALA A 30 -3.82 -5.72 16.11
CA ALA A 30 -3.50 -4.36 16.52
C ALA A 30 -4.69 -3.42 16.37
N ILE A 31 -5.44 -3.51 15.25
CA ILE A 31 -6.68 -2.75 15.04
C ILE A 31 -7.68 -3.12 16.13
N VAL A 32 -8.00 -4.40 16.34
CA VAL A 32 -9.01 -4.79 17.34
C VAL A 32 -8.61 -4.34 18.75
N LEU A 33 -7.40 -4.71 19.21
CA LEU A 33 -6.97 -4.47 20.59
C LEU A 33 -6.79 -3.00 20.93
N SER A 34 -6.30 -2.18 19.99
CA SER A 34 -6.10 -0.74 20.24
C SER A 34 -7.42 0.03 20.37
N ASN A 35 -8.52 -0.50 19.83
CA ASN A 35 -9.81 0.19 19.80
C ASN A 35 -10.76 -0.22 20.93
N ILE A 36 -10.58 -1.39 21.56
CA ILE A 36 -11.42 -1.88 22.68
C ILE A 36 -11.57 -0.85 23.82
N PRO A 37 -10.50 -0.16 24.29
CA PRO A 37 -10.61 0.77 25.42
C PRO A 37 -11.52 1.97 25.16
N PHE A 38 -11.83 2.26 23.89
CA PHE A 38 -12.61 3.43 23.50
C PHE A 38 -14.08 3.11 23.21
N SER A 39 -14.55 1.91 23.57
CA SER A 39 -15.93 1.48 23.36
C SER A 39 -16.94 2.56 23.80
N ALA A 40 -17.90 2.85 22.92
CA ALA A 40 -18.93 3.88 23.10
C ALA A 40 -18.41 5.31 23.34
N ASN A 41 -17.15 5.63 23.00
CA ASN A 41 -16.63 7.00 23.06
C ASN A 41 -17.06 7.80 21.81
N PRO A 42 -17.90 8.85 21.95
CA PRO A 42 -18.43 9.59 20.81
C PRO A 42 -17.40 10.48 20.09
N HIS A 43 -16.24 10.72 20.70
CA HIS A 43 -15.18 11.56 20.14
C HIS A 43 -14.05 10.77 19.48
N TYR A 44 -14.13 9.43 19.49
CA TYR A 44 -13.08 8.56 19.01
C TYR A 44 -13.50 7.81 17.76
N SER A 45 -12.78 7.98 16.65
CA SER A 45 -12.99 7.16 15.44
C SER A 45 -11.76 6.29 15.16
N VAL A 46 -12.01 5.00 14.89
CA VAL A 46 -10.98 4.02 14.50
C VAL A 46 -10.15 4.56 13.33
N PHE A 47 -10.81 5.15 12.34
CA PHE A 47 -10.16 5.68 11.15
C PHE A 47 -9.31 6.91 11.47
N THR A 48 -9.79 7.82 12.32
CA THR A 48 -8.98 8.96 12.75
C THR A 48 -7.77 8.51 13.58
N PHE A 49 -7.90 7.46 14.40
CA PHE A 49 -6.79 6.93 15.18
C PHE A 49 -5.66 6.34 14.33
N PHE A 50 -6.01 5.73 13.18
CA PHE A 50 -5.05 5.19 12.23
C PHE A 50 -4.55 6.20 11.21
N PHE A 51 -5.43 7.09 10.73
CA PHE A 51 -5.18 7.89 9.52
C PHE A 51 -5.30 9.40 9.71
N ALA A 52 -5.57 9.93 10.92
CA ALA A 52 -5.58 11.38 11.13
C ALA A 52 -4.30 12.02 10.58
N GLY A 53 -3.16 11.40 10.89
CA GLY A 53 -1.86 11.90 10.51
C GLY A 53 -1.53 13.17 11.30
N VAL A 54 -0.86 14.12 10.65
CA VAL A 54 -0.50 15.41 11.25
C VAL A 54 -0.91 16.56 10.36
N ASP A 55 -1.25 17.69 10.98
CA ASP A 55 -1.39 18.95 10.26
C ASP A 55 -0.02 19.47 9.81
N PHE A 56 -0.02 20.59 9.09
CA PHE A 56 1.22 21.31 8.75
C PHE A 56 1.82 22.08 9.94
N ILE A 57 1.13 22.13 11.09
CA ILE A 57 1.50 22.93 12.26
C ILE A 57 2.04 22.03 13.39
N THR A 58 1.41 20.88 13.65
CA THR A 58 1.75 19.96 14.76
C THR A 58 2.49 18.73 14.26
N ILE A 59 3.82 18.78 14.27
CA ILE A 59 4.64 17.76 13.63
C ILE A 59 5.10 16.69 14.64
N HIS A 60 4.49 15.51 14.55
CA HIS A 60 4.90 14.29 15.26
C HIS A 60 4.70 13.08 14.34
N LEU A 61 5.44 11.99 14.50
CA LEU A 61 5.27 10.80 13.66
C LEU A 61 3.97 10.07 14.03
N PRO A 62 2.96 9.99 13.15
CA PRO A 62 1.75 9.22 13.43
C PRO A 62 2.07 7.72 13.29
N ILE A 63 2.34 7.08 14.43
CA ILE A 63 2.87 5.70 14.48
C ILE A 63 1.93 4.69 13.81
N ASN A 64 0.62 4.76 14.07
CA ASN A 64 -0.36 3.83 13.49
C ASN A 64 -0.43 3.95 11.96
N TRP A 65 -0.48 5.19 11.47
CA TRP A 65 -0.42 5.50 10.04
C TRP A 65 0.85 4.92 9.42
N PHE A 66 2.00 5.19 10.04
CA PHE A 66 3.29 4.74 9.55
C PHE A 66 3.40 3.22 9.49
N ILE A 67 2.99 2.51 10.55
CA ILE A 67 2.96 1.05 10.59
C ILE A 67 2.04 0.49 9.52
N TYR A 68 0.85 1.08 9.34
CA TYR A 68 -0.12 0.64 8.35
C TYR A 68 0.46 0.60 6.93
N PHE A 69 1.24 1.62 6.54
CA PHE A 69 1.84 1.70 5.20
C PHE A 69 3.14 0.89 5.07
N ILE A 70 3.83 0.58 6.17
CA ILE A 70 5.03 -0.26 6.13
C ILE A 70 4.72 -1.74 5.94
N ILE A 71 3.63 -2.22 6.52
CA ILE A 71 3.32 -3.65 6.53
C ILE A 71 3.25 -4.27 5.12
N PRO A 72 2.56 -3.68 4.12
CA PRO A 72 2.59 -4.19 2.75
C PRO A 72 4.01 -4.35 2.19
N MET A 73 4.92 -3.42 2.53
CA MET A 73 6.31 -3.49 2.09
C MET A 73 7.07 -4.64 2.73
N LEU A 74 6.77 -4.95 4.00
CA LEU A 74 7.33 -6.10 4.72
C LEU A 74 6.73 -7.44 4.27
N ILE A 75 5.52 -7.43 3.72
CA ILE A 75 4.94 -8.61 3.06
C ILE A 75 5.73 -8.87 1.77
N MET A 76 5.95 -7.82 0.97
CA MET A 76 6.53 -7.94 -0.37
C MET A 76 8.05 -8.09 -0.38
N LEU A 77 8.81 -7.47 0.53
CA LEU A 77 10.30 -7.52 0.58
C LEU A 77 10.93 -7.55 -0.83
N ASN A 78 11.69 -8.60 -1.15
CA ASN A 78 12.33 -8.85 -2.45
C ASN A 78 11.60 -9.92 -3.27
N SER A 79 10.30 -10.13 -3.05
CA SER A 79 9.54 -11.26 -3.62
C SER A 79 9.53 -11.26 -5.15
N PHE A 80 9.45 -10.11 -5.81
CA PHE A 80 9.51 -10.06 -7.29
C PHE A 80 10.88 -10.39 -7.85
N ARG A 81 11.96 -10.04 -7.13
CA ARG A 81 13.31 -10.46 -7.53
C ARG A 81 13.45 -11.98 -7.41
N GLN A 82 12.91 -12.58 -6.35
CA GLN A 82 12.86 -14.05 -6.21
C GLN A 82 12.01 -14.70 -7.31
N LEU A 83 10.84 -14.12 -7.60
CA LEU A 83 9.93 -14.58 -8.65
C LEU A 83 10.62 -14.54 -10.02
N TRP A 84 11.37 -13.48 -10.32
CA TRP A 84 12.17 -13.35 -11.53
C TRP A 84 13.18 -14.49 -11.62
N HIS A 85 14.08 -14.61 -10.65
CA HIS A 85 15.12 -15.66 -10.65
C HIS A 85 14.56 -17.08 -10.80
N ALA A 86 13.41 -17.37 -10.18
CA ALA A 86 12.77 -18.68 -10.30
C ALA A 86 12.16 -18.95 -11.69
N ARG A 87 11.74 -17.91 -12.42
CA ARG A 87 10.91 -18.04 -13.64
C ARG A 87 11.59 -17.58 -14.92
N VAL A 88 12.74 -16.89 -14.90
CA VAL A 88 13.44 -16.41 -16.10
C VAL A 88 13.59 -17.50 -17.17
N ILE A 89 14.04 -18.69 -16.76
CA ILE A 89 14.31 -19.80 -17.69
C ILE A 89 13.00 -20.31 -18.33
N GLN A 90 11.93 -20.43 -17.54
CA GLN A 90 10.62 -20.86 -18.04
C GLN A 90 9.97 -19.80 -18.95
N LEU A 91 10.13 -18.52 -18.61
CA LEU A 91 9.63 -17.41 -19.42
C LEU A 91 10.33 -17.33 -20.78
N ARG A 92 11.65 -17.58 -20.82
CA ARG A 92 12.42 -17.69 -22.07
C ARG A 92 11.95 -18.87 -22.90
N GLY A 93 11.71 -20.03 -22.29
CA GLY A 93 11.17 -21.22 -22.96
C GLY A 93 9.76 -21.04 -23.55
N LEU A 94 8.92 -20.22 -22.91
CA LEU A 94 7.55 -19.93 -23.34
C LEU A 94 7.43 -18.68 -24.25
N GLN A 95 8.56 -18.07 -24.63
CA GLN A 95 8.64 -16.87 -25.49
C GLN A 95 7.80 -15.67 -24.98
N TYR A 96 7.57 -15.58 -23.67
CA TYR A 96 6.87 -14.42 -23.11
C TYR A 96 7.80 -13.20 -23.09
N SER A 97 7.28 -12.05 -23.56
CA SER A 97 8.04 -10.81 -23.53
C SER A 97 8.21 -10.29 -22.10
N ALA A 98 9.37 -9.66 -21.82
CA ALA A 98 9.66 -8.93 -20.58
C ALA A 98 8.55 -7.95 -20.18
N ARG A 99 7.95 -7.27 -21.18
CA ARG A 99 6.86 -6.32 -20.95
C ARG A 99 5.59 -7.00 -20.46
N THR A 100 5.27 -8.18 -21.00
CA THR A 100 4.11 -8.95 -20.56
C THR A 100 4.30 -9.42 -19.12
N TYR A 101 5.51 -9.83 -18.75
CA TYR A 101 5.87 -10.18 -17.38
C TYR A 101 5.71 -8.99 -16.42
N ALA A 102 6.30 -7.84 -16.74
CA ALA A 102 6.24 -6.64 -15.91
C ALA A 102 4.80 -6.12 -15.74
N LYS A 103 3.96 -6.19 -16.77
CA LYS A 103 2.53 -5.84 -16.66
C LYS A 103 1.81 -6.71 -15.63
N ILE A 104 2.03 -8.02 -15.66
CA ILE A 104 1.41 -8.95 -14.71
C ILE A 104 1.92 -8.67 -13.29
N ASN A 105 3.20 -8.33 -13.11
CA ASN A 105 3.70 -7.93 -11.80
C ASN A 105 2.98 -6.70 -11.23
N ILE A 106 2.67 -5.69 -12.07
CA ILE A 106 1.86 -4.53 -11.65
C ILE A 106 0.46 -4.99 -11.24
N GLU A 107 -0.18 -5.87 -12.01
CA GLU A 107 -1.50 -6.41 -11.68
C GLU A 107 -1.48 -7.19 -10.34
N LEU A 108 -0.44 -7.99 -10.10
CA LEU A 108 -0.25 -8.73 -8.86
C LEU A 108 0.01 -7.80 -7.67
N LEU A 109 0.81 -6.75 -7.85
CA LEU A 109 1.00 -5.69 -6.86
C LEU A 109 -0.31 -5.02 -6.49
N GLY A 110 -1.10 -4.66 -7.51
CA GLY A 110 -2.42 -4.06 -7.34
C GLY A 110 -3.40 -4.99 -6.62
N LEU A 111 -3.37 -6.29 -6.92
CA LEU A 111 -4.21 -7.27 -6.25
C LEU A 111 -3.83 -7.43 -4.77
N ILE A 112 -2.54 -7.57 -4.45
CA ILE A 112 -2.08 -7.75 -3.07
C ILE A 112 -2.37 -6.51 -2.22
N SER A 113 -2.10 -5.31 -2.76
CA SER A 113 -2.43 -4.07 -2.06
C SER A 113 -3.94 -3.94 -1.85
N LEU A 114 -4.76 -4.30 -2.84
CA LEU A 114 -6.22 -4.25 -2.73
C LEU A 114 -6.73 -5.20 -1.65
N VAL A 115 -6.26 -6.45 -1.64
CA VAL A 115 -6.64 -7.44 -0.63
C VAL A 115 -6.28 -6.96 0.77
N TYR A 116 -5.07 -6.40 0.95
CA TYR A 116 -4.64 -5.85 2.23
C TYR A 116 -5.55 -4.70 2.70
N VAL A 117 -5.86 -3.74 1.83
CA VAL A 117 -6.73 -2.60 2.16
C VAL A 117 -8.14 -3.08 2.50
N LEU A 118 -8.74 -3.93 1.67
CA LEU A 118 -10.09 -4.42 1.89
C LEU A 118 -10.22 -5.18 3.22
N ILE A 119 -9.26 -6.04 3.55
CA ILE A 119 -9.27 -6.76 4.84
C ILE A 119 -9.15 -5.79 6.00
N THR A 120 -8.15 -4.89 5.97
CA THR A 120 -7.91 -3.97 7.09
C THR A 120 -9.07 -2.99 7.29
N GLU A 121 -9.63 -2.46 6.22
CA GLU A 121 -10.77 -1.54 6.26
C GLU A 121 -12.07 -2.23 6.67
N SER A 122 -12.29 -3.48 6.26
CA SER A 122 -13.41 -4.30 6.75
C SER A 122 -13.33 -4.51 8.26
N ILE A 123 -12.13 -4.78 8.79
CA ILE A 123 -11.90 -4.96 10.23
C ILE A 123 -12.11 -3.64 10.99
N GLN A 124 -11.60 -2.52 10.47
CA GLN A 124 -11.83 -1.19 11.06
C GLN A 124 -13.32 -0.83 11.09
N THR A 125 -14.04 -1.11 10.00
CA THR A 125 -15.50 -0.91 9.90
C THR A 125 -16.24 -1.80 10.89
N LEU A 126 -15.88 -3.07 10.98
CA LEU A 126 -16.46 -4.03 11.91
C LEU A 126 -16.19 -3.62 13.37
N CYS A 127 -14.99 -3.16 13.70
CA CYS A 127 -14.68 -2.60 15.02
C CYS A 127 -15.54 -1.36 15.31
N THR A 128 -15.70 -0.47 14.33
CA THR A 128 -16.52 0.74 14.47
C THR A 128 -17.98 0.38 14.78
N LEU A 129 -18.54 -0.62 14.08
CA LEU A 129 -19.89 -1.11 14.30
C LEU A 129 -20.06 -1.81 15.66
N LEU A 130 -19.17 -2.74 16.01
CA LEU A 130 -19.26 -3.52 17.24
C LEU A 130 -19.08 -2.65 18.49
N LEU A 131 -18.20 -1.65 18.43
CA LEU A 131 -17.88 -0.76 19.55
C LEU A 131 -18.74 0.53 19.57
N GLN A 132 -19.73 0.64 18.67
CA GLN A 132 -20.63 1.80 18.53
C GLN A 132 -19.88 3.14 18.39
N LEU A 133 -18.78 3.13 17.63
CA LEU A 133 -17.93 4.30 17.42
C LEU A 133 -18.43 5.16 16.25
N PRO A 134 -18.10 6.46 16.22
CA PRO A 134 -18.36 7.32 15.08
C PRO A 134 -17.69 6.81 13.79
N MET A 135 -18.51 6.70 12.75
CA MET A 135 -18.07 6.40 11.38
C MET A 135 -17.17 7.49 10.81
N LEU A 136 -16.31 7.10 9.85
CA LEU A 136 -15.45 8.03 9.14
C LEU A 136 -16.27 9.14 8.47
N ARG A 137 -15.78 10.38 8.61
CA ARG A 137 -16.26 11.55 7.89
C ARG A 137 -15.05 12.28 7.31
N ILE A 138 -15.14 12.68 6.05
CA ILE A 138 -14.11 13.44 5.37
C ILE A 138 -14.79 14.68 4.79
N ASN A 139 -14.54 15.84 5.38
CA ASN A 139 -15.22 17.09 5.03
C ASN A 139 -16.75 16.92 5.09
N TYR A 140 -17.44 17.12 3.96
CA TYR A 140 -18.89 16.97 3.80
C TYR A 140 -19.33 15.55 3.43
N LEU A 141 -18.40 14.66 3.06
CA LEU A 141 -18.72 13.28 2.70
C LEU A 141 -18.94 12.46 3.97
N SER A 142 -19.91 11.54 3.93
CA SER A 142 -20.19 10.62 5.03
C SER A 142 -20.69 9.26 4.54
N GLY A 143 -20.54 8.23 5.37
CA GLY A 143 -21.06 6.89 5.10
C GLY A 143 -20.20 6.10 4.11
N VAL A 144 -20.83 5.41 3.16
CA VAL A 144 -20.15 4.47 2.25
C VAL A 144 -19.19 5.21 1.31
N GLU A 145 -19.52 6.43 0.90
CA GLU A 145 -18.68 7.23 0.01
C GLU A 145 -17.32 7.55 0.64
N THR A 146 -17.30 7.87 1.95
CA THR A 146 -16.05 8.12 2.67
C THR A 146 -15.20 6.88 2.83
N LEU A 147 -15.82 5.71 3.03
CA LEU A 147 -15.12 4.44 3.08
C LEU A 147 -14.54 4.09 1.70
N GLY A 148 -15.33 4.26 0.63
CA GLY A 148 -14.87 4.06 -0.74
C GLY A 148 -13.68 4.96 -1.10
N LEU A 149 -13.73 6.24 -0.71
CA LEU A 149 -12.63 7.18 -0.92
C LEU A 149 -11.38 6.78 -0.13
N ASN A 150 -11.54 6.45 1.15
CA ASN A 150 -10.43 6.01 2.01
C ASN A 150 -9.77 4.73 1.47
N CYS A 151 -10.58 3.74 1.08
CA CYS A 151 -10.14 2.53 0.40
C CYS A 151 -9.30 2.85 -0.83
N LEU A 152 -9.82 3.69 -1.72
CA LEU A 152 -9.15 4.05 -2.97
C LEU A 152 -7.82 4.77 -2.71
N VAL A 153 -7.79 5.72 -1.78
CA VAL A 153 -6.59 6.51 -1.46
C VAL A 153 -5.52 5.61 -0.81
N ASN A 154 -5.90 4.77 0.15
CA ASN A 154 -4.98 3.83 0.80
C ASN A 154 -4.45 2.78 -0.20
N TRP A 155 -5.31 2.27 -1.08
CA TRP A 155 -4.93 1.34 -2.13
C TRP A 155 -3.92 1.95 -3.10
N LEU A 156 -4.17 3.17 -3.60
CA LEU A 156 -3.24 3.89 -4.45
C LEU A 156 -1.91 4.18 -3.74
N GLY A 157 -1.96 4.61 -2.48
CA GLY A 157 -0.78 4.86 -1.66
C GLY A 157 0.11 3.64 -1.51
N ILE A 158 -0.49 2.50 -1.14
CA ILE A 158 0.23 1.24 -0.97
C ILE A 158 0.75 0.75 -2.31
N LEU A 159 -0.06 0.80 -3.38
CA LEU A 159 0.38 0.41 -4.72
C LEU A 159 1.59 1.22 -5.16
N TRP A 160 1.57 2.54 -4.94
CA TRP A 160 2.69 3.42 -5.27
C TRP A 160 3.96 3.07 -4.49
N LEU A 161 3.85 2.86 -3.17
CA LEU A 161 4.98 2.46 -2.33
C LEU A 161 5.57 1.12 -2.76
N LEU A 162 4.72 0.14 -3.10
CA LEU A 162 5.17 -1.16 -3.57
C LEU A 162 5.81 -1.12 -4.96
N LEU A 163 5.30 -0.27 -5.87
CA LEU A 163 5.95 -0.02 -7.17
C LEU A 163 7.32 0.61 -6.98
N LEU A 164 7.43 1.62 -6.11
CA LEU A 164 8.70 2.26 -5.77
C LEU A 164 9.69 1.24 -5.18
N GLN A 165 9.25 0.43 -4.23
CA GLN A 165 10.03 -0.67 -3.65
C GLN A 165 10.48 -1.66 -4.73
N ALA A 166 9.60 -2.08 -5.65
CA ALA A 166 9.94 -3.02 -6.71
C ALA A 166 11.01 -2.47 -7.65
N ILE A 167 10.91 -1.20 -8.05
CA ILE A 167 11.92 -0.52 -8.87
C ILE A 167 13.28 -0.49 -8.15
N ILE A 168 13.30 -0.10 -6.88
CA ILE A 168 14.55 0.08 -6.15
C ILE A 168 15.19 -1.28 -5.81
N ASN A 169 14.39 -2.27 -5.44
CA ASN A 169 14.83 -3.64 -5.17
C ASN A 169 15.57 -4.28 -6.35
N HIS A 170 15.23 -3.86 -7.57
CA HIS A 170 15.91 -4.28 -8.77
C HIS A 170 17.40 -3.94 -8.70
N PHE A 171 17.73 -2.71 -8.26
CA PHE A 171 19.10 -2.23 -8.13
C PHE A 171 19.74 -2.63 -6.80
N ASN A 172 19.01 -2.50 -5.69
CA ASN A 172 19.52 -2.78 -4.34
C ASN A 172 18.36 -3.17 -3.40
N ALA A 173 18.37 -4.41 -2.93
CA ALA A 173 17.28 -4.96 -2.11
C ALA A 173 17.11 -4.25 -0.75
N PRO A 174 18.17 -3.98 0.04
CA PRO A 174 18.05 -3.16 1.26
C PRO A 174 17.43 -1.78 1.02
N LEU A 175 17.86 -1.08 -0.03
CA LEU A 175 17.34 0.26 -0.34
C LEU A 175 15.86 0.25 -0.72
N GLY A 176 15.34 -0.87 -1.24
CA GLY A 176 13.95 -1.01 -1.63
C GLY A 176 12.96 -0.83 -0.48
N ILE A 177 13.39 -0.98 0.77
CA ILE A 177 12.57 -0.72 1.95
C ILE A 177 12.94 0.63 2.57
N ILE A 178 14.25 0.93 2.66
CA ILE A 178 14.74 2.15 3.30
C ILE A 178 14.18 3.40 2.61
N ILE A 179 14.21 3.46 1.28
CA ILE A 179 13.78 4.65 0.54
C ILE A 179 12.28 4.94 0.74
N PRO A 180 11.34 4.00 0.51
CA PRO A 180 9.92 4.23 0.83
C PRO A 180 9.67 4.65 2.28
N ILE A 181 10.36 4.02 3.25
CA ILE A 181 10.24 4.37 4.67
C ILE A 181 10.70 5.81 4.91
N THR A 182 11.85 6.20 4.37
CA THR A 182 12.34 7.58 4.51
C THR A 182 11.36 8.57 3.89
N LEU A 183 10.71 8.21 2.78
CA LEU A 183 9.72 9.06 2.12
C LEU A 183 8.46 9.23 3.00
N LEU A 184 7.97 8.17 3.64
CA LEU A 184 6.88 8.25 4.62
C LEU A 184 7.25 9.17 5.80
N ILE A 185 8.45 9.02 6.35
CA ILE A 185 8.94 9.85 7.46
C ILE A 185 9.04 11.32 7.01
N VAL A 186 9.76 11.59 5.92
CA VAL A 186 9.97 12.96 5.40
C VAL A 186 8.63 13.63 5.07
N THR A 187 7.62 12.88 4.60
CA THR A 187 6.27 13.42 4.35
C THR A 187 5.65 14.05 5.59
N VAL A 188 5.83 13.43 6.76
CA VAL A 188 5.31 13.94 8.04
C VAL A 188 5.93 15.30 8.36
N TYR A 189 7.26 15.41 8.19
CA TYR A 189 8.04 16.59 8.58
C TYR A 189 8.17 17.67 7.50
N THR A 190 7.64 17.46 6.30
CA THR A 190 7.74 18.44 5.20
C THR A 190 6.44 19.21 4.98
N LEU A 191 6.60 20.51 4.73
CA LEU A 191 5.51 21.42 4.37
C LEU A 191 5.17 21.40 2.87
N TRP A 192 5.70 20.43 2.12
CA TRP A 192 5.49 20.35 0.69
C TRP A 192 4.04 19.98 0.39
N LYS A 193 3.24 21.00 0.06
CA LYS A 193 1.79 20.86 -0.13
C LYS A 193 1.43 19.83 -1.19
N ASN A 194 2.20 19.74 -2.28
CA ASN A 194 1.92 18.84 -3.41
C ASN A 194 2.53 17.43 -3.26
N ASN A 195 3.06 17.08 -2.08
CA ASN A 195 3.55 15.73 -1.83
C ASN A 195 2.40 14.71 -2.03
N PRO A 196 2.54 13.71 -2.92
CA PRO A 196 1.49 12.73 -3.19
C PRO A 196 1.04 11.97 -1.94
N LEU A 197 1.95 11.74 -0.99
CA LEU A 197 1.64 11.03 0.25
C LEU A 197 0.82 11.83 1.26
N ASN A 198 0.66 13.15 1.07
CA ASN A 198 -0.20 13.95 1.94
C ASN A 198 -1.65 13.44 1.92
N SER A 199 -2.10 12.88 0.80
CA SER A 199 -3.46 12.32 0.69
C SER A 199 -3.69 11.12 1.60
N LEU A 200 -2.64 10.45 2.07
CA LEU A 200 -2.74 9.32 3.01
C LEU A 200 -3.01 9.76 4.46
N MET A 201 -2.93 11.07 4.76
CA MET A 201 -3.27 11.63 6.07
C MET A 201 -4.60 12.37 5.94
N LEU A 202 -5.60 11.98 6.72
CA LEU A 202 -6.95 12.56 6.67
C LEU A 202 -6.92 14.08 6.90
N LEU A 203 -6.03 14.56 7.77
CA LEU A 203 -5.87 15.99 8.04
C LEU A 203 -5.32 16.80 6.84
N ARG A 204 -4.65 16.13 5.89
CA ARG A 204 -4.06 16.75 4.69
C ARG A 204 -4.78 16.34 3.41
N ILE A 205 -5.91 15.64 3.50
CA ILE A 205 -6.63 15.16 2.32
C ILE A 205 -7.31 16.34 1.60
N ASN A 206 -6.97 16.50 0.33
CA ASN A 206 -7.63 17.45 -0.56
C ASN A 206 -7.55 16.95 -2.01
N GLN A 207 -8.32 17.57 -2.89
CA GLN A 207 -8.41 17.16 -4.30
C GLN A 207 -7.04 17.20 -5.01
N ASN A 208 -6.23 18.23 -4.76
CA ASN A 208 -4.91 18.38 -5.38
C ASN A 208 -3.96 17.25 -4.99
N ASN A 209 -3.99 16.84 -3.71
CA ASN A 209 -3.14 15.78 -3.18
C ASN A 209 -3.55 14.41 -3.72
N ILE A 210 -4.86 14.16 -3.88
CA ILE A 210 -5.37 12.93 -4.50
C ILE A 210 -4.95 12.87 -5.97
N ILE A 211 -5.07 13.98 -6.71
CA ILE A 211 -4.61 14.06 -8.11
C ILE A 211 -3.10 13.82 -8.19
N SER A 212 -2.31 14.43 -7.30
CA SER A 212 -0.87 14.21 -7.21
C SER A 212 -0.53 12.72 -6.97
N LEU A 213 -1.25 12.05 -6.07
CA LEU A 213 -1.09 10.62 -5.82
C LEU A 213 -1.40 9.78 -7.07
N VAL A 214 -2.49 10.05 -7.77
CA VAL A 214 -2.86 9.33 -8.99
C VAL A 214 -1.79 9.50 -10.07
N ILE A 215 -1.36 10.74 -10.34
CA ILE A 215 -0.37 11.04 -11.36
C ILE A 215 0.97 10.36 -11.02
N THR A 216 1.43 10.49 -9.78
CA THR A 216 2.70 9.87 -9.35
C THR A 216 2.64 8.35 -9.39
N THR A 217 1.50 7.74 -9.07
CA THR A 217 1.29 6.29 -9.22
C THR A 217 1.42 5.85 -10.68
N ILE A 218 0.77 6.56 -11.61
CA ILE A 218 0.83 6.27 -13.05
C ILE A 218 2.27 6.43 -13.58
N ILE A 219 2.94 7.53 -13.21
CA ILE A 219 4.34 7.78 -13.62
C ILE A 219 5.24 6.66 -13.11
N THR A 220 5.08 6.26 -11.84
CA THR A 220 5.92 5.22 -11.23
C THR A 220 5.66 3.86 -11.88
N ALA A 221 4.41 3.53 -12.20
CA ALA A 221 4.07 2.32 -12.96
C ALA A 221 4.71 2.32 -14.36
N PHE A 222 4.74 3.47 -15.03
CA PHE A 222 5.41 3.61 -16.32
C PHE A 222 6.94 3.45 -16.19
N ILE A 223 7.56 4.04 -15.17
CA ILE A 223 9.00 3.85 -14.88
C ILE A 223 9.30 2.38 -14.61
N TYR A 224 8.47 1.68 -13.83
CA TYR A 224 8.64 0.24 -13.58
C TYR A 224 8.66 -0.57 -14.89
N LEU A 225 7.74 -0.29 -15.83
CA LEU A 225 7.72 -0.94 -17.15
C LEU A 225 8.97 -0.63 -18.00
N LEU A 226 9.56 0.57 -17.84
CA LEU A 226 10.80 0.93 -18.54
C LEU A 226 12.02 0.23 -17.95
N VAL A 227 12.14 0.17 -16.63
CA VAL A 227 13.26 -0.49 -15.94
C VAL A 227 13.32 -1.98 -16.33
N GLU A 228 12.18 -2.68 -16.24
CA GLU A 228 12.07 -4.10 -16.63
C GLU A 228 12.29 -4.35 -18.14
N ARG A 229 12.21 -3.30 -18.99
CA ARG A 229 12.52 -3.43 -20.42
C ARG A 229 14.02 -3.47 -20.67
N HIS A 230 14.80 -2.68 -19.94
CA HIS A 230 16.23 -2.47 -20.22
C HIS A 230 17.10 -3.63 -19.73
N THR A 231 16.67 -4.35 -18.71
CA THR A 231 17.49 -5.36 -18.01
C THR A 231 17.34 -6.77 -18.55
N ASN A 232 16.46 -6.98 -19.54
CA ASN A 232 16.17 -8.29 -20.11
C ASN A 232 16.92 -8.59 -21.42
N PHE A 233 17.90 -7.74 -21.75
CA PHE A 233 18.83 -7.90 -22.87
C PHE A 233 20.27 -8.17 -22.43
N GLU A 234 20.49 -8.43 -21.14
CA GLU A 234 21.74 -9.00 -20.58
C GLU A 234 21.46 -10.40 -19.99
#